data_AF-A0A356M6C6-F1
#
_entry.id   AF-A0A356M6C6-F1
#
_cell.length_a   1.000
_cell.length_b   1.000
_cell.length_c   1.000
_cell.angle_alpha   90.00
_cell.angle_beta   90.00
_cell.angle_gamma   90.00
#
_symmetry.space_group_name_H-M   'P 1'
#
loop_
_entity.id
_entity.type
_entity.pdbx_description
1 polymer ?
#
loop_
_entity_poly.entity_id
_entity_poly.type
_entity_poly.pdbx_seq_one_letter_code
_entity_poly.pdbx_strand_id
1 'polypeptide(L)'
;MFYAIEFPADVRLRVAENLTGQLRRQSLPHEERGFSAHITLGRQVRIDADWLRRWHWPPIDCPVAQISLMESTRMDNRLTYLALQREKLTGLV
;
A
#
# COMPACT_ATOMS: atom_id res chain seq x y z
N MET A 1 6.54 22.20 -9.92
CA MET A 1 7.78 21.93 -9.17
C MET A 1 7.37 21.21 -7.91
N PHE A 2 7.49 19.88 -7.87
CA PHE A 2 7.15 19.09 -6.69
C PHE A 2 8.44 18.86 -5.92
N TYR A 3 8.49 19.34 -4.67
CA TYR A 3 9.57 19.02 -3.75
C TYR A 3 9.33 17.60 -3.26
N ALA A 4 10.14 16.65 -3.73
CA ALA A 4 10.25 15.35 -3.10
C ALA A 4 11.11 15.52 -1.84
N ILE A 5 10.52 15.30 -0.68
CA ILE A 5 11.28 15.12 0.56
C ILE A 5 11.90 13.73 0.43
N GLU A 6 13.22 13.68 0.22
CA GLU A 6 13.99 12.44 0.20
C GLU A 6 14.11 11.91 1.63
N PHE A 7 13.37 10.84 1.94
CA PHE A 7 13.59 10.04 3.13
C PHE A 7 14.66 8.97 2.83
N PRO A 8 15.51 8.59 3.81
CA PRO A 8 16.43 7.46 3.66
C PRO A 8 15.64 6.23 3.21
N ALA A 9 16.20 5.43 2.28
CA ALA A 9 15.53 4.36 1.54
C ALA A 9 14.34 3.75 2.30
N ASP A 10 13.13 4.18 1.91
CA ASP A 10 11.88 3.92 2.63
C ASP A 10 11.77 2.44 2.97
N VAL A 11 11.65 2.10 4.27
CA VAL A 11 11.54 0.70 4.73
C VAL A 11 10.39 -0.02 4.00
N ARG A 12 9.32 0.70 3.65
CA ARG A 12 8.20 0.15 2.85
C ARG A 12 8.63 -0.23 1.44
N LEU A 13 9.44 0.62 0.79
CA LEU A 13 9.99 0.34 -0.53
C LEU A 13 10.88 -0.91 -0.48
N ARG A 14 11.75 -1.03 0.53
CA ARG A 14 12.60 -2.22 0.71
C ARG A 14 11.79 -3.50 0.90
N VAL A 15 10.72 -3.47 1.71
CA VAL A 15 9.82 -4.62 1.88
C VAL A 15 9.14 -4.98 0.56
N ALA A 16 8.63 -3.99 -0.17
CA ALA A 16 7.98 -4.20 -1.45
C ALA A 16 8.93 -4.80 -2.50
N GLU A 17 10.12 -4.22 -2.67
CA GLU A 17 11.13 -4.71 -3.60
C GLU A 17 11.61 -6.12 -3.27
N ASN A 18 11.81 -6.42 -1.97
CA ASN A 18 12.21 -7.75 -1.53
C ASN A 18 11.13 -8.79 -1.85
N LEU A 19 9.86 -8.49 -1.56
CA LEU A 19 8.74 -9.38 -1.85
C LEU A 19 8.59 -9.59 -3.36
N THR A 20 8.58 -8.52 -4.15
CA THR A 20 8.49 -8.59 -5.61
C THR A 20 9.65 -9.40 -6.21
N GLY A 21 10.88 -9.20 -5.72
CA GLY A 21 12.04 -9.98 -6.14
C GLY A 21 11.92 -11.47 -5.80
N GLN A 22 11.33 -11.82 -4.65
CA GLN A 22 11.05 -13.22 -4.28
C GLN A 22 10.00 -13.85 -5.19
N LEU A 23 8.88 -13.16 -5.43
CA LEU A 23 7.82 -13.62 -6.32
C LEU A 23 8.35 -13.84 -7.74
N ARG A 24 9.15 -12.90 -8.25
CA ARG A 24 9.79 -12.99 -9.56
C ARG A 24 10.71 -14.21 -9.68
N ARG A 25 11.55 -14.48 -8.68
CA ARG A 25 12.43 -15.67 -8.67
C ARG A 25 11.68 -16.99 -8.70
N GLN A 26 10.45 -17.00 -8.21
CA GLN A 26 9.58 -18.18 -8.20
C GLN A 26 8.65 -18.24 -9.42
N SER A 27 8.80 -17.33 -10.39
CA SER A 27 7.91 -17.21 -11.55
C SER A 27 6.43 -17.02 -11.17
N LEU A 28 6.17 -16.41 -10.01
CA LEU A 28 4.83 -16.10 -9.55
C LEU A 28 4.35 -14.75 -10.13
N PRO A 29 3.04 -14.60 -10.41
CA PRO A 29 2.48 -13.32 -10.81
C PRO A 29 2.77 -12.22 -9.79
N HIS A 30 3.22 -11.07 -10.27
CA HIS A 30 3.53 -9.90 -9.45
C HIS A 30 3.31 -8.60 -10.23
N GLU A 31 3.29 -7.48 -9.51
CA GLU A 31 3.19 -6.15 -10.09
C GLU A 31 4.56 -5.72 -10.65
N GLU A 32 4.57 -5.24 -11.90
CA GLU A 32 5.79 -4.77 -12.59
C GLU A 32 5.98 -3.25 -12.45
N ARG A 33 4.91 -2.52 -12.09
CA ARG A 33 5.00 -1.09 -11.83
C ARG A 33 5.83 -0.81 -10.58
N GLY A 34 6.54 0.33 -10.59
CA GLY A 34 7.27 0.81 -9.42
C GLY A 34 6.35 0.98 -8.22
N PHE A 35 6.87 0.66 -7.03
CA PHE A 35 6.12 0.77 -5.79
C PHE A 35 5.87 2.24 -5.43
N SER A 36 4.61 2.56 -5.15
CA SER A 36 4.20 3.85 -4.59
C SER A 36 3.20 3.58 -3.47
N ALA A 37 3.56 3.91 -2.23
CA ALA A 37 2.70 3.71 -1.08
C ALA A 37 1.50 4.67 -1.13
N HIS A 38 0.29 4.12 -1.23
CA HIS A 38 -0.95 4.90 -1.27
C HIS A 38 -2.12 4.10 -0.69
N ILE A 39 -3.16 4.81 -0.23
CA ILE A 39 -4.44 4.22 0.16
C ILE A 39 -5.48 4.70 -0.85
N THR A 40 -6.21 3.76 -1.47
CA THR A 40 -7.29 4.10 -2.39
C THR A 40 -8.50 4.59 -1.59
N LEU A 41 -8.88 5.87 -1.75
CA LEU A 41 -10.06 6.44 -1.09
C LEU A 41 -11.37 6.19 -1.88
N GLY A 42 -11.28 6.05 -3.19
CA GLY A 42 -12.43 5.81 -4.07
C GLY A 42 -12.00 5.38 -5.47
N ARG A 43 -12.87 4.68 -6.18
CA ARG A 43 -12.69 4.28 -7.58
C ARG A 43 -13.85 4.82 -8.40
N GLN A 44 -13.56 5.37 -9.58
CA GLN A 44 -14.56 5.94 -10.49
C GLN A 44 -15.46 7.01 -9.83
N VAL A 45 -14.91 7.76 -8.89
CA VAL A 45 -15.60 8.85 -8.20
C VAL A 45 -15.51 10.14 -9.00
N ARG A 46 -16.59 10.93 -9.05
CA ARG A 46 -16.55 12.32 -9.51
C ARG A 46 -16.27 13.19 -8.30
N ILE A 47 -15.12 13.88 -8.32
CA ILE A 47 -14.69 14.77 -7.26
C ILE A 47 -14.61 16.18 -7.84
N ASP A 48 -15.14 17.15 -7.10
CA ASP A 48 -14.95 18.57 -7.36
C ASP A 48 -13.48 18.94 -7.09
N ALA A 49 -12.81 19.50 -8.09
CA ALA A 49 -11.39 19.82 -8.01
C ALA A 49 -11.07 20.90 -6.96
N ASP A 50 -11.97 21.86 -6.75
CA ASP A 50 -11.79 22.94 -5.77
C ASP A 50 -12.00 22.43 -4.36
N TRP A 51 -12.89 21.45 -4.19
CA TRP A 51 -13.01 20.74 -2.93
C TRP A 51 -11.77 19.92 -2.61
N LEU A 52 -11.21 19.17 -3.57
CA LEU A 52 -10.02 18.34 -3.35
C LEU A 52 -8.78 19.18 -3.00
N ARG A 53 -8.63 20.36 -3.62
CA ARG A 53 -7.52 21.29 -3.29
C ARG A 53 -7.62 21.86 -1.89
N ARG A 54 -8.84 22.05 -1.37
CA ARG A 54 -9.09 22.51 0.00
C ARG A 54 -9.06 21.38 1.01
N TRP A 55 -9.09 20.14 0.55
CA TRP A 55 -9.05 18.98 1.42
C TRP A 55 -7.69 18.93 2.13
N HIS A 56 -7.72 19.06 3.45
CA HIS A 56 -6.55 18.93 4.30
C HIS A 56 -6.70 17.70 5.19
N TRP A 57 -5.77 16.76 5.05
CA TRP A 57 -5.60 15.68 6.02
C TRP A 57 -4.50 16.10 7.01
N PRO A 58 -4.75 16.04 8.33
CA PRO A 58 -3.66 16.14 9.27
C PRO A 58 -2.68 14.97 9.03
N PRO A 59 -1.38 15.15 9.33
CA PRO A 59 -0.44 14.02 9.35
C PRO A 59 -0.99 12.90 10.23
N ILE A 60 -0.91 11.66 9.73
CA ILE A 60 -1.29 10.47 10.47
C ILE A 60 -0.02 9.68 10.76
N ASP A 61 0.39 9.69 12.02
CA ASP A 61 1.45 8.82 12.50
C ASP A 61 0.84 7.50 12.96
N CYS A 62 1.17 6.43 12.24
CA CYS A 62 0.66 5.09 12.52
C CYS A 62 1.80 4.08 12.45
N PRO A 63 2.26 3.54 13.60
CA PRO A 63 3.27 2.51 13.59
C PRO A 63 2.73 1.23 12.96
N VAL A 64 3.50 0.66 12.02
CA VAL A 64 3.14 -0.61 11.37
C VAL A 64 3.59 -1.76 12.27
N ALA A 65 2.64 -2.46 12.89
CA ALA A 65 2.93 -3.58 13.80
C ALA A 65 2.95 -4.96 13.10
N GLN A 66 2.34 -5.07 11.92
CA GLN A 66 2.08 -6.35 11.27
C GLN A 66 1.94 -6.20 9.75
N ILE A 67 2.31 -7.26 9.01
CA ILE A 67 2.00 -7.45 7.59
C ILE A 67 1.02 -8.61 7.45
N SER A 68 0.08 -8.52 6.51
CA SER A 68 -0.88 -9.60 6.25
C SER A 68 -0.87 -9.99 4.78
N LEU A 69 -0.92 -11.29 4.50
CA LEU A 69 -1.22 -11.82 3.18
C LEU A 69 -2.75 -11.84 3.04
N MET A 70 -3.26 -11.16 2.02
CA MET A 70 -4.70 -10.99 1.80
C MET A 70 -5.12 -11.72 0.54
N GLU A 71 -6.23 -12.44 0.62
CA GLU A 71 -7.00 -12.89 -0.53
C GLU A 71 -8.07 -11.85 -0.85
N SER A 72 -8.25 -11.56 -2.14
CA SER A 72 -9.25 -10.64 -2.66
C SER A 72 -10.30 -11.43 -3.44
N THR A 73 -11.50 -11.57 -2.90
CA THR A 73 -12.60 -12.30 -3.53
C THR A 73 -13.80 -11.39 -3.79
N ARG A 74 -14.62 -11.73 -4.79
CA ARG A 74 -15.92 -11.09 -4.99
C ARG A 74 -17.02 -12.01 -4.48
N MET A 75 -17.78 -11.55 -3.50
CA MET A 75 -18.96 -12.24 -2.97
C MET A 75 -20.14 -11.28 -3.10
N ASP A 76 -21.24 -11.71 -3.72
CA ASP A 76 -22.43 -10.89 -3.96
C ASP A 76 -22.12 -9.52 -4.58
N ASN A 77 -21.23 -9.52 -5.58
CA ASN A 77 -20.75 -8.33 -6.29
C ASN A 77 -20.00 -7.31 -5.42
N ARG A 78 -19.61 -7.68 -4.20
CA ARG A 78 -18.80 -6.88 -3.29
C ARG A 78 -17.37 -7.43 -3.21
N LEU A 79 -16.39 -6.53 -3.26
CA LEU A 79 -14.99 -6.88 -3.04
C LEU A 79 -14.76 -7.13 -1.54
N THR A 80 -14.32 -8.34 -1.21
CA THR A 80 -14.07 -8.80 0.16
C THR A 80 -12.60 -9.19 0.28
N TYR A 81 -12.00 -8.83 1.42
CA TYR A 81 -10.61 -9.14 1.71
C TYR A 81 -10.52 -10.06 2.91
N LEU A 82 -9.95 -11.25 2.71
CA LEU A 82 -9.71 -12.23 3.76
C LEU A 82 -8.22 -12.31 4.04
N ALA A 83 -7.82 -12.20 5.31
CA ALA A 83 -6.42 -12.40 5.69
C ALA A 83 -6.12 -13.90 5.78
N LEU A 84 -5.23 -14.38 4.90
CA LEU A 84 -4.77 -15.77 4.89
C LEU A 84 -3.65 -16.01 5.90
N GLN A 85 -2.76 -15.03 6.06
CA GLN A 85 -1.64 -15.08 7.00
C GLN A 85 -1.35 -13.70 7.57
N ARG A 86 -0.79 -13.67 8.78
CA ARG A 86 -0.45 -12.45 9.52
C ARG A 86 0.90 -12.63 10.19
N GLU A 87 1.81 -11.72 9.93
CA GLU A 87 3.16 -11.74 10.50
C GLU A 87 3.43 -10.46 11.27
N LYS A 88 3.75 -10.61 12.57
CA LYS A 88 4.12 -9.48 13.42
C LYS A 88 5.51 -9.00 13.02
N LEU A 89 5.68 -7.69 12.92
CA LEU A 89 6.99 -7.10 12.71
C LEU A 89 7.70 -7.01 14.07
N THR A 90 8.72 -7.83 14.26
CA THR A 90 9.59 -7.79 15.45
C THR A 90 10.89 -7.06 15.09
N GLY A 91 11.25 -6.02 15.84
CA GLY A 91 12.52 -5.28 15.65
C GLY A 91 12.41 -3.83 15.19
N LEU A 92 11.23 -3.20 15.30
CA LEU A 92 11.05 -1.74 15.20
C LEU A 92 10.83 -1.16 16.60
N VAL A 93 11.87 -1.15 17.42
CA VAL A 93 11.98 -0.32 18.63
C VAL A 93 13.35 0.35 18.59
#